data_AF-A0A6B3GGN7-F1
#
_entry.id   AF-A0A6B3GGN7-F1
#
_cell.length_a   1.000
_cell.length_b   1.000
_cell.length_c   1.000
_cell.angle_alpha   90.00
_cell.angle_beta   90.00
_cell.angle_gamma   90.00
#
_symmetry.space_group_name_H-M   'P 1'
#
loop_
_entity.id
_entity.type
_entity.pdbx_description
1 polymer ?
#
loop_
_entity_poly.entity_id
_entity_poly.type
_entity_poly.pdbx_seq_one_letter_code
_entity_poly.pdbx_strand_id
1 'polypeptide(L)'
;AEGMLYDHLGVPLKGVHPRNRHLTLAHPAAGGEPVDLLLEAAANPAILEHGFAPTPLGDVATSGDRPLYRFASADLAVLDEEVWHLVLDIEVLSELMHELPDDRSRRHEILRALESMLDALDL
;
A
#
# COMPACT_ATOMS: atom_id res chain seq x y z
N ALA A 1 -8.06 -0.97 7.35
CA ALA A 1 -8.03 0.15 8.30
C ALA A 1 -7.42 1.36 7.62
N GLU A 2 -7.88 2.53 8.01
CA GLU A 2 -7.38 3.82 7.57
C GLU A 2 -6.71 4.52 8.74
N GLY A 3 -6.01 5.62 8.48
CA GLY A 3 -5.48 6.46 9.54
C GLY A 3 -4.95 7.79 9.03
N MET A 4 -4.50 8.63 9.95
CA MET A 4 -3.84 9.89 9.65
C MET A 4 -2.54 9.98 10.42
N LEU A 5 -1.46 10.32 9.71
CA LEU A 5 -0.17 10.63 10.31
C LEU A 5 -0.10 12.11 10.65
N TYR A 6 0.47 12.41 11.80
CA TYR A 6 0.77 13.75 12.27
C TYR A 6 2.23 13.83 12.71
N ASP A 7 2.79 15.04 12.69
CA ASP A 7 4.05 15.30 13.38
C ASP A 7 3.85 15.35 14.91
N HIS A 8 4.95 15.48 15.65
CA HIS A 8 4.97 15.60 17.11
C HIS A 8 4.18 16.79 17.67
N LEU A 9 3.84 17.79 16.85
CA LEU A 9 3.01 18.94 17.24
C LEU A 9 1.54 18.75 16.89
N GLY A 10 1.16 17.59 16.32
CA GLY A 10 -0.20 17.29 15.91
C GLY A 10 -0.59 17.94 14.58
N VAL A 11 0.38 18.35 13.75
CA VAL A 11 0.11 18.85 12.39
C VAL A 11 -0.11 17.66 11.45
N PRO A 12 -1.23 17.61 10.70
CA PRO A 12 -1.47 16.52 9.76
C PRO A 12 -0.41 16.47 8.66
N LEU A 13 0.14 15.27 8.41
CA LEU A 13 1.15 15.01 7.38
C LEU A 13 0.55 14.28 6.18
N LYS A 14 -0.08 13.12 6.42
CA LYS A 14 -0.55 12.23 5.35
C LYS A 14 -1.60 11.23 5.83
N GLY A 15 -2.64 11.04 5.03
CA GLY A 15 -3.58 9.94 5.22
C GLY A 15 -2.98 8.59 4.84
N VAL A 16 -3.25 7.57 5.66
CA VAL A 16 -2.81 6.18 5.49
C VAL A 16 -4.01 5.33 5.12
N HIS A 17 -3.88 4.53 4.07
CA HIS A 17 -4.90 3.55 3.68
C HIS A 17 -4.23 2.30 3.10
N PRO A 18 -4.95 1.18 2.89
CA PRO A 18 -4.34 -0.08 2.50
C PRO A 18 -3.44 -0.04 1.24
N ARG A 19 -3.73 0.88 0.30
CA ARG A 19 -2.95 1.10 -0.94
C ARG A 19 -1.96 2.28 -0.87
N ASN A 20 -1.87 2.98 0.26
CA ASN A 20 -0.85 4.02 0.49
C ASN A 20 -0.46 4.01 1.97
N ARG A 21 0.58 3.22 2.27
CA ARG A 21 0.95 2.83 3.64
C ARG A 21 2.30 3.36 4.12
N HIS A 22 2.96 4.22 3.35
CA HIS A 22 4.30 4.73 3.65
C HIS A 22 4.31 6.26 3.72
N LEU A 23 5.26 6.82 4.47
CA LEU A 23 5.58 8.24 4.49
C LEU A 23 7.09 8.38 4.23
N THR A 24 7.48 9.24 3.29
CA THR A 24 8.88 9.59 3.10
C THR A 24 9.33 10.47 4.26
N LEU A 25 10.30 9.99 5.05
CA LEU A 25 10.78 10.71 6.23
C LEU A 25 11.88 11.72 5.89
N ALA A 26 12.78 11.33 4.99
CA ALA A 26 13.88 12.18 4.53
C ALA A 26 14.34 11.72 3.13
N HIS A 27 14.84 12.67 2.35
CA HIS A 27 15.51 12.42 1.07
C HIS A 27 16.47 13.58 0.77
N PRO A 28 17.80 13.41 0.90
CA PRO A 28 18.49 12.21 1.39
C PRO A 28 18.33 12.03 2.92
N ALA A 29 18.54 10.81 3.40
CA ALA A 29 18.67 10.49 4.83
C ALA A 29 20.15 10.24 5.17
N ALA A 30 20.65 10.86 6.24
CA ALA A 30 22.01 10.65 6.76
C ALA A 30 22.06 9.52 7.81
N GLY A 31 20.92 9.22 8.46
CA GLY A 31 20.82 8.28 9.55
C GLY A 31 21.04 8.95 10.91
N GLY A 32 20.24 8.54 11.91
CA GLY A 32 20.27 9.12 13.26
C GLY A 32 19.36 10.34 13.44
N GLU A 33 18.65 10.77 12.41
CA GLU A 33 17.59 11.77 12.55
C GLU A 33 16.49 11.24 13.48
N PRO A 34 15.95 12.08 14.38
CA PRO A 34 14.82 11.69 15.21
C PRO A 34 13.56 11.52 14.35
N VAL A 35 12.87 10.39 14.55
CA VAL A 35 11.56 10.13 13.95
C VAL A 35 10.52 10.14 15.06
N ASP A 36 9.68 11.16 15.08
CA ASP A 36 8.57 11.31 16.01
C ASP A 36 7.29 11.63 15.23
N LEU A 37 6.39 10.64 15.20
CA LEU A 37 5.16 10.66 14.43
C LEU A 37 4.02 10.11 15.28
N LEU A 38 2.85 10.74 15.15
CA LEU A 38 1.62 10.26 15.74
C LEU A 38 0.77 9.62 14.64
N LEU A 39 0.17 8.46 14.93
CA LEU A 39 -0.78 7.79 14.05
C LEU A 39 -2.16 7.75 14.71
N GLU A 40 -3.12 8.45 14.13
CA GLU A 40 -4.53 8.21 14.42
C GLU A 40 -4.99 6.98 13.63
N ALA A 41 -5.13 5.83 14.31
CA ALA A 41 -5.51 4.57 13.69
C ALA A 41 -7.04 4.35 13.75
N ALA A 42 -7.71 4.54 12.61
CA ALA A 42 -9.15 4.37 12.49
C ALA A 42 -9.51 2.92 12.15
N ALA A 43 -10.27 2.27 13.03
CA ALA A 43 -10.75 0.90 12.85
C ALA A 43 -12.00 0.81 11.95
N ASN A 44 -12.11 1.68 10.93
CA ASN A 44 -13.27 1.72 10.05
C ASN A 44 -13.21 0.54 9.06
N PRO A 45 -14.19 -0.38 9.08
CA PRO A 45 -14.24 -1.48 8.13
C PRO A 45 -14.73 -1.02 6.75
N ALA A 46 -14.45 -1.80 5.71
CA ALA A 46 -15.02 -1.56 4.39
C ALA A 46 -16.53 -1.85 4.43
N ILE A 47 -17.35 -0.80 4.47
CA ILE A 47 -18.81 -0.95 4.63
C ILE A 47 -19.51 -1.34 3.32
N LEU A 48 -18.90 -1.05 2.16
CA LEU A 48 -19.50 -1.27 0.84
C LEU A 48 -19.23 -2.66 0.23
N GLU A 49 -18.47 -3.53 0.90
CA GLU A 49 -18.17 -4.89 0.38
C GLU A 49 -19.43 -5.74 0.17
N HIS A 50 -20.52 -5.44 0.87
CA HIS A 50 -21.81 -6.15 0.76
C HIS A 50 -22.93 -5.24 0.21
N GLY A 51 -22.56 -4.17 -0.50
CA GLY A 51 -23.50 -3.14 -0.97
C GLY A 51 -23.97 -2.20 0.15
N PHE A 52 -25.04 -1.44 -0.10
CA PHE A 52 -25.65 -0.51 0.87
C PHE A 52 -26.53 -1.22 1.92
N ALA A 53 -26.13 -2.41 2.36
CA ALA A 53 -26.85 -3.16 3.37
C ALA A 53 -26.51 -2.66 4.79
N PRO A 54 -27.47 -2.62 5.72
CA PRO A 54 -27.19 -2.32 7.12
C PRO A 54 -26.16 -3.29 7.72
N THR A 55 -25.22 -2.75 8.49
CA THR A 55 -24.21 -3.50 9.24
C THR A 55 -24.43 -3.31 10.74
N PRO A 56 -24.21 -4.36 11.57
CA PRO A 56 -24.19 -4.21 13.03
C PRO A 56 -23.16 -3.21 13.54
N LEU A 57 -22.20 -2.79 12.71
CA LEU A 57 -21.14 -1.84 13.11
C LEU A 57 -21.58 -0.37 12.97
N GLY A 58 -22.76 -0.11 12.43
CA GLY A 58 -23.27 1.26 12.20
C GLY A 58 -23.94 1.93 13.40
N ASP A 59 -24.21 1.18 14.48
CA ASP A 59 -24.84 1.70 15.71
C ASP A 59 -24.06 1.21 16.94
N VAL A 60 -23.83 2.10 17.90
CA VAL A 60 -23.14 1.80 19.16
C VAL A 60 -23.83 0.68 19.95
N ALA A 61 -25.16 0.55 19.84
CA ALA A 61 -25.92 -0.49 20.52
C ALA A 61 -25.70 -1.90 19.90
N THR A 62 -25.21 -1.99 18.67
CA THR A 62 -25.06 -3.27 17.93
C THR A 62 -23.61 -3.60 17.56
N SER A 63 -22.69 -2.64 17.66
CA SER A 63 -21.29 -2.78 17.21
C SER A 63 -20.47 -3.76 18.02
N GLY A 64 -20.85 -4.01 19.28
CA GLY A 64 -20.11 -4.87 20.20
C GLY A 64 -18.74 -4.29 20.57
N ASP A 65 -17.92 -5.11 21.25
CA ASP A 65 -16.62 -4.74 21.80
C ASP A 65 -15.43 -5.48 21.18
N ARG A 66 -15.71 -6.38 20.21
CA ARG A 66 -14.68 -7.19 19.56
C ARG A 66 -13.77 -6.32 18.70
N PRO A 67 -12.44 -6.34 18.92
CA PRO A 67 -11.50 -5.60 18.08
C PRO A 67 -11.59 -6.03 16.62
N LEU A 68 -11.68 -5.07 15.70
CA LEU A 68 -11.74 -5.32 14.25
C LEU A 68 -10.36 -5.52 13.63
N TYR A 69 -9.36 -4.81 14.16
CA TYR A 69 -8.01 -4.78 13.64
C TYR A 69 -6.99 -4.87 14.77
N ARG A 70 -5.81 -5.38 14.42
CA ARG A 70 -4.63 -5.38 15.28
C ARG A 70 -3.52 -4.61 14.57
N PHE A 71 -2.84 -3.73 15.30
CA PHE A 71 -1.62 -3.11 14.81
C PHE A 71 -0.54 -4.19 14.65
N ALA A 72 -0.05 -4.38 13.42
CA ALA A 72 0.89 -5.46 13.09
C ALA A 72 2.34 -5.01 13.25
N SER A 73 2.74 -3.96 12.53
CA SER A 73 4.08 -3.38 12.60
C SER A 73 4.07 -1.92 12.13
N ALA A 74 5.13 -1.20 12.48
CA ALA A 74 5.57 0.01 11.79
C ALA A 74 7.09 -0.10 11.65
N ASP A 75 7.56 -0.04 10.41
CA ASP A 75 8.93 -0.33 10.06
C ASP A 75 9.56 0.90 9.42
N LEU A 76 10.82 1.18 9.79
CA LEU A 76 11.67 2.13 9.10
C LEU A 76 12.50 1.37 8.07
N ALA A 77 12.38 1.78 6.80
CA ALA A 77 13.08 1.14 5.70
C ALA A 77 13.69 2.19 4.78
N VAL A 78 14.82 1.83 4.18
CA VAL A 78 15.40 2.57 3.07
C VAL A 78 14.72 2.09 1.79
N LEU A 79 14.26 3.04 0.97
CA LEU A 79 13.72 2.73 -0.34
C LEU A 79 14.88 2.53 -1.31
N ASP A 80 14.97 1.35 -1.90
CA ASP A 80 15.77 1.14 -3.11
C ASP A 80 14.93 1.58 -4.32
N GLU A 81 15.28 2.73 -4.89
CA GLU A 81 14.53 3.32 -6.01
C GLU A 81 14.66 2.50 -7.30
N GLU A 82 15.80 1.80 -7.52
CA GLU A 82 15.98 0.97 -8.71
C GLU A 82 15.05 -0.24 -8.66
N VAL A 83 14.99 -0.91 -7.50
CA VAL A 83 14.06 -2.03 -7.28
C VAL A 83 12.61 -1.54 -7.31
N TRP A 84 12.31 -0.39 -6.71
CA TRP A 84 10.95 0.17 -6.70
C TRP A 84 10.45 0.50 -8.12
N HIS A 85 11.28 1.14 -8.94
CA HIS A 85 10.94 1.41 -10.34
C HIS A 85 10.75 0.11 -11.15
N LEU A 86 11.60 -0.90 -10.93
CA LEU A 86 11.43 -2.20 -11.58
C LEU A 86 10.09 -2.85 -11.23
N VAL A 87 9.66 -2.79 -9.96
CA VAL A 87 8.35 -3.30 -9.54
C VAL A 87 7.22 -2.57 -10.27
N LEU A 88 7.28 -1.23 -10.39
CA LEU A 88 6.27 -0.46 -11.13
C LEU A 88 6.23 -0.83 -12.61
N ASP A 89 7.39 -1.00 -13.25
CA ASP A 89 7.48 -1.43 -14.65
C ASP A 89 6.85 -2.81 -14.85
N ILE A 90 7.10 -3.74 -13.91
CA ILE A 90 6.49 -5.08 -13.92
C ILE A 90 4.97 -5.00 -13.77
N GLU A 91 4.47 -4.22 -12.80
CA GLU A 91 3.03 -4.05 -12.56
C GLU A 91 2.33 -3.53 -13.83
N VAL A 92 2.83 -2.43 -14.40
CA VAL A 92 2.24 -1.80 -15.59
C VAL A 92 2.29 -2.73 -16.80
N LEU A 93 3.41 -3.41 -17.04
CA LEU A 93 3.55 -4.34 -18.17
C LEU A 93 2.65 -5.57 -18.00
N SER A 94 2.57 -6.12 -16.79
CA SER A 94 1.71 -7.26 -16.48
C SER A 94 0.24 -6.92 -16.69
N GLU A 95 -0.22 -5.77 -16.17
CA GLU A 95 -1.60 -5.31 -16.38
C GLU A 95 -1.90 -5.11 -17.86
N LEU A 96 -1.01 -4.41 -18.59
CA LEU A 96 -1.18 -4.20 -20.03
C LEU A 96 -1.25 -5.52 -20.81
N MET A 97 -0.38 -6.49 -20.48
CA MET A 97 -0.37 -7.80 -21.12
C MET A 97 -1.70 -8.55 -20.97
N HIS A 98 -2.34 -8.45 -19.80
CA HIS A 98 -3.61 -9.12 -19.53
C HIS A 98 -4.81 -8.45 -20.21
N GLU A 99 -4.73 -7.14 -20.48
CA GLU A 99 -5.76 -6.40 -21.22
C GLU A 99 -5.66 -6.55 -22.75
N LEU A 100 -4.50 -6.97 -23.26
CA LEU A 100 -4.29 -7.17 -24.70
C LEU A 100 -4.92 -8.50 -25.19
N PRO A 101 -5.55 -8.50 -26.39
CA PRO A 101 -6.04 -9.72 -27.02
C PRO A 101 -4.94 -10.77 -27.23
N ASP A 102 -5.32 -12.03 -27.12
CA ASP A 102 -4.42 -13.20 -27.20
C ASP A 102 -3.62 -13.29 -28.51
N ASP A 103 -4.16 -12.76 -29.60
CA ASP A 103 -3.57 -12.80 -30.94
C ASP A 103 -2.64 -11.61 -31.24
N ARG A 104 -2.52 -10.63 -30.33
CA ARG A 104 -1.59 -9.50 -30.49
C ARG A 104 -0.16 -9.91 -30.14
N SER A 105 0.77 -9.71 -31.08
CA SER A 105 2.20 -9.97 -30.86
C SER A 105 2.75 -9.29 -29.60
N ARG A 106 2.30 -8.06 -29.34
CA ARG A 106 2.74 -7.26 -28.20
C ARG A 106 2.52 -7.94 -26.85
N ARG A 107 1.44 -8.71 -26.69
CA ARG A 107 1.19 -9.49 -25.48
C ARG A 107 2.32 -10.47 -25.20
N HIS A 108 2.71 -11.22 -26.23
CA HIS A 108 3.76 -12.24 -26.15
C HIS A 108 5.16 -11.62 -25.98
N GLU A 109 5.41 -10.46 -26.61
CA GLU A 109 6.63 -9.69 -26.38
C GLU A 109 6.79 -9.28 -24.92
N ILE A 110 5.72 -8.78 -24.29
CA ILE A 110 5.73 -8.39 -22.88
C ILE A 110 5.97 -9.61 -21.99
N LEU A 111 5.27 -10.73 -22.23
CA LEU A 111 5.49 -11.97 -21.49
C LEU A 111 6.96 -12.40 -21.51
N ARG A 112 7.57 -12.41 -22.70
CA ARG A 112 8.98 -12.82 -22.85
C ARG A 112 9.95 -11.84 -22.18
N ALA A 113 9.65 -10.55 -22.20
CA ALA A 113 10.44 -9.55 -21.49
C ALA A 113 10.38 -9.75 -19.96
N LEU A 114 9.19 -10.01 -19.41
CA LEU A 114 9.00 -10.31 -17.99
C LEU A 114 9.72 -11.60 -17.58
N GLU A 115 9.61 -12.68 -18.37
CA GLU A 115 10.36 -13.92 -18.13
C GLU A 115 11.88 -13.69 -18.14
N SER A 116 12.39 -12.97 -19.15
CA SER A 116 13.82 -12.68 -19.27
C SER A 116 14.34 -11.82 -18.11
N MET A 117 13.50 -10.91 -17.60
CA MET A 117 13.82 -10.11 -16.43
C MET A 117 13.90 -10.99 -15.17
N LEU A 118 12.95 -11.90 -14.97
CA LEU A 118 12.99 -12.85 -13.85
C LEU A 118 14.25 -13.73 -13.89
N ASP A 119 14.67 -14.18 -15.08
CA ASP A 119 15.90 -14.96 -15.26
C ASP A 119 17.17 -14.15 -14.95
N ALA A 120 17.11 -12.81 -15.03
CA ALA A 120 18.24 -11.92 -14.77
C ALA A 120 18.34 -11.48 -13.30
N LEU A 121 17.28 -11.66 -12.51
CA LEU A 121 17.29 -11.32 -11.08
C LEU A 121 18.08 -12.36 -10.29
N ASP A 122 19.07 -11.89 -9.53
CA ASP A 122 19.78 -12.67 -8.52
C ASP A 122 19.11 -12.42 -7.16
N LEU A 123 18.53 -13.45 -6.54
CA LEU A 123 17.67 -13.36 -5.35
C LEU A 123 18.37 -13.82 -4.06
#